data_AF-A0A0C2ZZW8-F1
#
_entry.id   AF-A0A0C2ZZW8-F1
#
_cell.length_a   1.000
_cell.length_b   1.000
_cell.length_c   1.000
_cell.angle_alpha   90.00
_cell.angle_beta   90.00
_cell.angle_gamma   90.00
#
_symmetry.space_group_name_H-M   'P 1'
#
loop_
_entity.id
_entity.type
_entity.pdbx_description
1 polymer ?
#
loop_
_entity_poly.entity_id
_entity_poly.type
_entity_poly.pdbx_seq_one_letter_code
_entity_poly.pdbx_strand_id
1 'polypeptide(L)' 'MHKTIGATMKAQTSYGLNIHQGVGCNYVLESDIKKLPFYTTWKKSATGKTCLLLEGDYGIYIHDWENFCKTLNKLELL' A
#
# COMPACT_ATOMS: atom_id res chain seq x y z
N MET A 1 -12.92 34.55 10.27
CA MET A 1 -13.47 33.85 9.09
C MET A 1 -12.43 32.88 8.57
N HIS A 2 -12.82 31.63 8.44
CA HIS A 2 -11.96 30.47 8.22
C HIS A 2 -11.31 30.46 6.83
N LYS A 3 -10.07 29.99 6.76
CA LYS A 3 -9.64 29.13 5.66
C LYS A 3 -8.72 28.06 6.23
N THR A 4 -9.33 26.94 6.59
CA THR A 4 -8.63 25.68 6.80
C THR A 4 -7.82 25.42 5.53
N ILE A 5 -6.50 25.49 5.66
CA ILE A 5 -5.55 24.96 4.67
C ILE A 5 -5.93 23.52 4.42
N GLY A 6 -6.51 23.27 3.24
CA GLY A 6 -7.00 21.96 2.84
C GLY A 6 -5.90 20.93 3.01
N ALA A 7 -6.20 19.85 3.73
CA ALA A 7 -5.35 18.68 3.76
C ALA A 7 -5.07 18.29 2.30
N THR A 8 -3.81 18.40 1.88
CA THR A 8 -3.37 17.87 0.60
C THR A 8 -3.76 16.40 0.62
N MET A 9 -4.78 16.01 -0.15
CA MET A 9 -5.19 14.61 -0.23
C MET A 9 -3.99 13.83 -0.76
N LYS A 10 -3.25 13.16 0.14
CA LYS A 10 -2.22 12.20 -0.27
C LYS A 10 -2.92 11.17 -1.13
N ALA A 11 -2.33 10.82 -2.27
CA ALA A 11 -2.90 9.77 -3.12
C ALA A 11 -3.03 8.49 -2.28
N GLN A 12 -4.19 7.84 -2.35
CA GLN A 12 -4.50 6.63 -1.59
C GLN A 12 -4.84 5.47 -2.52
N THR A 13 -4.56 4.25 -2.05
CA THR A 13 -4.98 3.03 -2.74
C THR A 13 -6.47 2.74 -2.54
N SER A 14 -7.02 1.77 -3.26
CA SER A 14 -8.42 1.31 -3.10
C SER A 14 -8.74 0.80 -1.68
N TYR A 15 -7.71 0.48 -0.88
CA TYR A 15 -7.84 0.05 0.52
C TYR A 15 -7.43 1.16 1.51
N GLY A 16 -7.37 2.41 1.08
CA GLY A 16 -7.12 3.57 1.95
C GLY A 16 -5.67 3.73 2.44
N LEU A 17 -4.72 2.96 1.91
CA LEU A 17 -3.31 3.11 2.25
C LEU A 17 -2.73 4.38 1.60
N ASN A 18 -1.94 5.14 2.35
CA ASN A 18 -1.25 6.31 1.80
C ASN A 18 -0.15 5.89 0.83
N ILE A 19 -0.09 6.55 -0.32
CA ILE A 19 0.99 6.37 -1.29
C ILE A 19 2.10 7.35 -0.97
N HIS A 20 3.30 6.82 -0.78
CA HIS A 20 4.53 7.56 -0.55
C HIS A 20 5.31 7.65 -1.88
N GLN A 21 5.89 8.82 -2.13
CA GLN A 21 6.76 9.04 -3.28
C GLN A 21 8.22 8.87 -2.83
N GLY A 22 8.95 7.99 -3.50
CA GLY A 22 10.39 7.85 -3.41
C GLY A 22 11.06 8.26 -4.72
N VAL A 23 12.39 8.27 -4.75
CA VAL A 23 13.13 8.53 -5.98
C VAL A 23 12.84 7.40 -6.97
N GLY A 24 12.17 7.72 -8.08
CA GLY A 24 11.86 6.79 -9.17
C GLY A 24 10.77 5.76 -8.87
N CYS A 25 10.09 5.82 -7.72
CA CYS A 25 9.05 4.84 -7.38
C CYS A 25 8.00 5.39 -6.42
N ASN A 26 6.80 4.80 -6.48
CA ASN A 26 5.75 4.99 -5.50
C ASN A 26 5.57 3.69 -4.71
N TYR A 27 5.34 3.81 -3.41
CA TYR A 27 5.20 2.68 -2.52
C TYR A 27 4.19 2.96 -1.40
N VAL A 28 3.70 1.89 -0.78
CA VAL A 28 2.95 1.92 0.48
C VAL A 28 3.79 1.27 1.57
N LEU A 29 3.58 1.63 2.82
CA LEU A 29 4.33 1.06 3.94
C LEU A 29 3.76 -0.30 4.35
N GLU A 30 4.64 -1.28 4.61
CA GLU A 30 4.23 -2.57 5.15
C GLU A 30 3.54 -2.43 6.51
N SER A 31 4.00 -1.50 7.36
CA SER A 31 3.34 -1.20 8.64
C SER A 31 1.89 -0.74 8.50
N ASP A 32 1.54 -0.07 7.40
CA ASP A 32 0.16 0.30 7.09
C ASP A 32 -0.63 -0.89 6.51
N ILE A 33 -0.02 -1.70 5.64
CA ILE A 33 -0.63 -2.94 5.14
C ILE A 33 -0.96 -3.89 6.31
N LYS A 34 -0.11 -3.95 7.34
CA LYS A 34 -0.29 -4.79 8.53
C LYS A 34 -1.57 -4.50 9.32
N LYS A 35 -2.18 -3.33 9.12
CA LYS A 35 -3.46 -2.93 9.75
C LYS A 35 -4.68 -3.47 9.00
N LEU A 36 -4.50 -4.04 7.81
CA LEU A 36 -5.58 -4.59 6.99
C LEU A 36 -5.92 -6.04 7.41
N PRO A 37 -7.20 -6.45 7.30
CA PRO A 37 -7.65 -7.77 7.77
C PRO A 37 -7.05 -8.95 6.99
N PHE A 38 -6.53 -8.70 5.79
CA PHE A 38 -5.93 -9.72 4.91
C PHE A 38 -4.40 -9.63 4.86
N TYR A 39 -3.75 -8.95 5.83
CA TYR A 39 -2.29 -8.83 5.89
C TYR A 39 -1.58 -10.19 5.78
N THR A 40 -2.02 -11.21 6.52
CA THR A 40 -1.39 -12.55 6.48
C THR A 40 -1.48 -13.19 5.10
N THR A 41 -2.60 -13.00 4.40
CA THR A 41 -2.79 -13.48 3.02
C THR A 41 -1.85 -12.75 2.06
N TRP A 42 -1.79 -11.42 2.16
CA TRP A 42 -0.85 -10.63 1.39
C TRP A 42 0.61 -11.05 1.66
N LYS A 43 1.02 -11.17 2.93
CA LYS A 43 2.40 -11.49 3.31
C LYS A 43 2.85 -12.82 2.74
N LYS A 44 1.99 -13.85 2.75
CA LYS A 44 2.26 -15.13 2.09
C LYS A 44 2.46 -14.95 0.59
N SER A 45 1.60 -14.18 -0.08
CA SER A 45 1.70 -13.91 -1.52
C SER A 45 2.94 -13.07 -1.91
N ALA A 46 3.45 -12.27 -0.98
CA ALA A 46 4.60 -11.40 -1.17
C ALA A 46 5.95 -12.09 -0.88
N THR A 47 5.95 -13.37 -0.47
CA THR A 47 7.17 -14.13 -0.21
C THR A 47 8.07 -14.17 -1.45
N GLY A 48 9.31 -13.72 -1.31
CA GLY A 48 10.28 -13.66 -2.42
C GLY A 48 10.11 -12.45 -3.36
N LYS A 49 9.18 -11.52 -3.09
CA LYS A 49 9.08 -10.27 -3.84
C LYS A 49 10.08 -9.22 -3.37
N THR A 50 10.51 -8.37 -4.29
CA THR A 50 11.38 -7.22 -4.00
C THR A 50 10.61 -6.11 -3.29
N CYS A 51 11.20 -5.53 -2.26
CA CYS A 51 10.67 -4.35 -1.57
C CYS A 51 11.78 -3.32 -1.34
N LEU A 52 11.41 -2.10 -0.99
CA LEU A 52 12.32 -1.06 -0.54
C LEU A 52 12.63 -1.26 0.93
N LEU A 53 13.90 -1.34 1.29
CA LEU A 53 14.33 -1.30 2.69
C LEU A 53 14.37 0.17 3.13
N LEU A 54 13.53 0.53 4.09
CA LEU A 54 13.49 1.85 4.70
C LEU A 54 13.99 1.74 6.14
N GLU A 55 14.29 2.87 6.77
CA GLU A 55 14.68 2.89 8.17
C GLU A 55 13.49 2.46 9.06
N GLY A 56 13.50 1.21 9.51
CA GLY A 56 12.48 0.65 10.41
C GLY A 56 11.19 0.16 9.75
N ASP A 57 11.10 0.15 8.42
CA ASP A 57 9.93 -0.35 7.69
C ASP A 57 10.30 -0.86 6.28
N TYR A 58 9.32 -1.42 5.58
CA TYR A 58 9.44 -1.83 4.19
C TYR A 58 8.48 -1.05 3.30
N GLY A 59 9.01 -0.48 2.21
CA GLY A 59 8.21 0.11 1.15
C GLY A 59 7.81 -0.96 0.13
N ILE A 60 6.51 -1.20 0.00
CA ILE A 60 5.95 -2.13 -0.98
C ILE A 60 5.56 -1.34 -2.21
N TYR A 61 6.13 -1.70 -3.37
CA TYR A 61 5.86 -0.98 -4.61
C TYR A 61 4.37 -0.99 -4.94
N ILE A 62 3.88 0.17 -5.38
CA ILE A 62 2.45 0.36 -5.63
C ILE A 62 1.90 -0.64 -6.67
N HIS A 63 2.67 -0.94 -7.72
CA HIS A 63 2.26 -1.86 -8.77
C HIS A 63 2.13 -3.31 -8.27
N ASP A 64 3.00 -3.72 -7.34
CA ASP A 64 2.93 -5.04 -6.71
C ASP A 64 1.71 -5.14 -5.78
N TRP A 65 1.47 -4.09 -4.99
CA TRP A 65 0.31 -3.98 -4.13
C TRP A 65 -1.00 -4.01 -4.93
N GLU A 66 -1.11 -3.20 -5.99
CA GLU A 66 -2.30 -3.15 -6.84
C GLU A 66 -2.55 -4.47 -7.57
N ASN A 67 -1.51 -5.16 -8.02
CA ASN A 67 -1.66 -6.48 -8.64
C ASN A 67 -2.18 -7.52 -7.65
N PHE A 68 -1.72 -7.47 -6.39
CA PHE A 68 -2.30 -8.31 -5.34
C PHE A 68 -3.78 -7.97 -5.11
N CYS A 69 -4.13 -6.69 -4.98
CA CYS A 69 -5.50 -6.21 -4.79
C CYS A 69 -6.45 -6.68 -5.91
N LYS A 70 -5.99 -6.62 -7.17
CA LYS A 70 -6.76 -7.13 -8.32
C LYS A 70 -7.02 -8.64 -8.22
N THR A 71 -6.05 -9.41 -7.75
CA THR A 71 -6.21 -10.86 -7.55
C THR A 71 -7.15 -11.15 -6.37
N LEU A 72 -7.02 -10.41 -5.27
CA LEU A 72 -7.89 -10.54 -4.10
C LEU A 72 -9.35 -10.28 -4.46
N ASN A 73 -9.63 -9.18 -5.17
CA ASN A 73 -11.00 -8.83 -5.61
C ASN A 73 -11.61 -9.86 -6.57
N LYS A 74 -10.80 -10.57 -7.35
CA LYS A 74 -11.30 -11.65 -8.22
C LYS A 74 -11.70 -12.89 -7.41
N LEU A 75 -11.04 -13.15 -6.28
CA LEU A 75 -11.33 -14.28 -5.41
C LEU A 75 -12.58 -14.04 -4.55
N GLU A 76 -12.91 -12.80 -4.21
CA GLU A 76 -14.12 -12.45 -3.44
C GLU A 76 -15.41 -12.42 -4.29
N LEU A 77 -15.30 -12.54 -5.61
CA LEU A 77 -16.42 -12.56 -6.56
C LEU A 77 -16.80 -13.97 -7.04
N LEU A 78 -16.21 -15.01 -6.45
CA LEU A 78 -16.48 -16.44 -6.69
C LEU A 78 -17.09 -17.07 -5.44
#